data_AF-A0A846ME65-F1
#
_entry.id   AF-A0A846ME65-F1
#
_cell.length_a   1.000
_cell.length_b   1.000
_cell.length_c   1.000
_cell.angle_alpha   90.00
_cell.angle_beta   90.00
_cell.angle_gamma   90.00
#
_symmetry.space_group_name_H-M   'P 1'
#
loop_
_entity.id
_entity.type
_entity.pdbx_description
1 polymer ?
#
loop_
_entity_poly.entity_id
_entity_poly.type
_entity_poly.pdbx_seq_one_letter_code
_entity_poly.pdbx_strand_id
1 'polypeptide(L)'
;MKQNNQSIELKHHGAQDIGRYDFLKQVEKLEKLATGRENVQGIAILLTNDHLYWSKPTRSNTVDSCFRIHENRILTGELKWLEHASAGTTKNREESIILKGMYKMQWHDYSTVRNEKHGEFRYLAVHVGVD
;
A
#
# COMPACT_ATOMS: atom_id res chain seq x y z
N MET A 1 4.51 4.65 -20.87
CA MET A 1 3.97 6.03 -20.99
C MET A 1 4.80 6.82 -21.99
N LYS A 2 4.22 7.81 -22.67
CA LYS A 2 4.98 8.95 -23.23
C LYS A 2 4.42 10.21 -22.57
N GLN A 3 5.21 10.80 -21.68
CA GLN A 3 5.13 12.20 -21.35
C GLN A 3 6.47 12.76 -21.85
N ASN A 4 6.44 13.74 -22.76
CA ASN A 4 7.64 14.31 -23.40
C ASN A 4 8.50 13.33 -24.23
N ASN A 5 7.86 12.52 -25.08
CA ASN A 5 8.55 11.63 -26.04
C ASN A 5 9.46 10.54 -25.43
N GLN A 6 9.46 10.34 -24.12
CA GLN A 6 10.18 9.24 -23.47
C GLN A 6 9.27 8.03 -23.30
N SER A 7 9.67 6.88 -23.87
CA SER A 7 9.02 5.59 -23.65
C SER A 7 9.31 5.10 -22.23
N ILE A 8 8.34 5.26 -21.33
CA ILE A 8 8.36 4.59 -20.02
C ILE A 8 7.90 3.16 -20.25
N GLU A 9 8.85 2.24 -20.36
CA GLU A 9 8.62 0.80 -20.16
C GLU A 9 8.37 0.58 -18.67
N LEU A 10 7.15 0.20 -18.33
CA LEU A 10 6.82 -0.20 -16.97
C LEU A 10 7.43 -1.58 -16.75
N LYS A 11 8.60 -1.64 -16.11
CA LYS A 11 9.19 -2.91 -15.66
C LYS A 11 8.20 -3.58 -14.71
N HIS A 12 7.72 -4.77 -15.08
CA HIS A 12 6.97 -5.65 -14.18
C HIS A 12 7.92 -6.21 -13.11
N HIS A 13 8.23 -5.41 -12.10
CA HIS A 13 8.84 -5.93 -10.87
C HIS A 13 7.70 -6.31 -9.93
N GLY A 14 7.35 -7.61 -9.91
CA GLY A 14 6.31 -8.22 -9.09
C GLY A 14 6.65 -8.26 -7.60
N ALA A 15 6.96 -7.10 -7.03
CA ALA A 15 7.31 -6.90 -5.62
C ALA A 15 6.16 -6.18 -4.90
N GLN A 16 4.90 -6.59 -5.16
CA GLN A 16 3.74 -5.95 -4.52
C GLN A 16 3.73 -6.19 -3.02
N ASP A 17 4.24 -7.33 -2.57
CA ASP A 17 4.48 -7.63 -1.16
C ASP A 17 5.33 -6.55 -0.48
N ILE A 18 6.48 -6.21 -1.08
CA ILE A 18 7.37 -5.14 -0.62
C ILE A 18 6.69 -3.78 -0.67
N GLY A 19 6.02 -3.44 -1.78
CA GLY A 19 5.37 -2.14 -1.91
C GLY A 19 4.22 -1.93 -0.92
N ARG A 20 3.49 -3.00 -0.58
CA ARG A 20 2.45 -2.96 0.47
C ARG A 20 3.06 -2.71 1.85
N TYR A 21 4.14 -3.41 2.19
CA TYR A 21 4.87 -3.18 3.44
C TYR A 21 5.33 -1.73 3.54
N ASP A 22 6.02 -1.22 2.52
CA ASP A 22 6.59 0.12 2.53
C ASP A 22 5.53 1.21 2.68
N PHE A 23 4.40 1.05 1.98
CA PHE A 23 3.25 1.95 2.11
C PHE A 23 2.71 1.98 3.55
N LEU A 24 2.46 0.80 4.15
CA LEU A 24 1.95 0.71 5.52
C LEU A 24 2.97 1.20 6.56
N LYS A 25 4.27 1.04 6.30
CA LYS A 25 5.32 1.62 7.15
C LYS A 25 5.30 3.15 7.11
N GLN A 26 4.93 3.77 5.98
CA GLN A 26 4.67 5.22 5.93
C GLN A 26 3.46 5.61 6.76
N VAL A 27 2.38 4.82 6.75
CA VAL A 27 1.19 5.06 7.60
C VAL A 27 1.57 5.03 9.08
N GLU A 28 2.30 4.00 9.53
CA GLU A 28 2.81 3.93 10.92
C GLU A 28 3.68 5.15 11.24
N LYS A 29 4.57 5.55 10.33
CA LYS A 29 5.45 6.71 10.54
C LYS A 29 4.64 8.01 10.70
N LEU A 30 3.65 8.23 9.85
CA LEU A 30 2.76 9.39 9.95
C LEU A 30 1.96 9.36 11.27
N GLU A 31 1.51 8.19 11.71
CA GLU A 31 0.81 8.03 12.99
C GLU A 31 1.70 8.39 14.18
N LYS A 32 2.96 7.93 14.17
CA LYS A 32 3.95 8.31 15.17
C LYS A 32 4.23 9.81 15.17
N LEU A 33 4.25 10.45 13.99
CA LEU A 33 4.48 11.90 13.87
C LEU A 33 3.30 12.75 14.32
N ALA A 34 2.07 12.28 14.09
CA ALA A 34 0.85 12.97 14.50
C ALA A 34 0.50 12.73 15.99
N THR A 35 0.91 11.59 16.55
CA THR A 35 0.61 11.23 17.95
C THR A 35 1.05 12.33 18.92
N GLY A 36 0.12 12.81 19.74
CA GLY A 36 0.40 13.79 20.81
C GLY A 36 0.59 15.21 20.31
N ARG A 37 0.26 15.51 19.05
CA ARG A 37 0.33 16.86 18.48
C ARG A 37 -1.03 17.31 18.01
N GLU A 38 -1.56 18.35 18.64
CA GLU A 38 -2.77 19.03 18.17
C GLU A 38 -2.50 19.65 16.80
N ASN A 39 -3.47 19.56 15.89
CA ASN A 39 -3.44 20.13 14.53
C ASN A 39 -2.38 19.54 13.58
N VAL A 40 -1.83 18.36 13.85
CA VAL A 40 -0.97 17.64 12.90
C VAL A 40 -1.73 16.49 12.27
N GLN A 41 -1.92 16.57 10.96
CA GLN A 41 -2.54 15.51 10.16
C GLN A 41 -1.57 15.00 9.11
N GLY A 42 -1.64 13.70 8.83
CA GLY A 42 -0.83 13.03 7.82
C GLY A 42 -1.71 12.38 6.75
N ILE A 43 -1.22 12.32 5.53
CA ILE A 43 -1.83 11.54 4.46
C ILE A 43 -0.75 10.71 3.75
N ALA A 44 -0.97 9.40 3.69
CA ALA A 44 -0.21 8.50 2.84
C ALA A 44 -1.00 8.24 1.56
N ILE A 45 -0.42 8.54 0.40
CA ILE A 45 -1.05 8.35 -0.91
C ILE A 45 -0.26 7.31 -1.70
N LEU A 46 -0.96 6.29 -2.21
CA LEU A 46 -0.45 5.36 -3.20
C LEU A 46 -1.27 5.51 -4.48
N LEU A 47 -0.62 5.95 -5.56
CA LEU A 47 -1.20 6.02 -6.90
C LEU A 47 -0.55 4.95 -7.78
N THR A 48 -1.34 4.05 -8.36
CA THR A 48 -0.80 2.94 -9.15
C THR A 48 -1.81 2.47 -10.22
N ASN A 49 -1.30 1.83 -11.26
CA ASN A 49 -2.08 1.09 -12.25
C ASN A 49 -1.99 -0.43 -12.09
N ASP A 50 -1.37 -0.90 -11.00
CA ASP A 50 -1.34 -2.32 -10.67
C ASP A 50 -2.56 -2.73 -9.84
N HIS A 51 -3.53 -3.32 -10.54
CA HIS A 51 -4.77 -3.81 -9.93
C HIS A 51 -4.59 -4.80 -8.78
N LEU A 52 -3.43 -5.46 -8.66
CA LEU A 52 -3.18 -6.39 -7.56
C LEU A 52 -3.11 -5.70 -6.18
N TYR A 53 -3.03 -4.37 -6.14
CA TYR A 53 -3.12 -3.62 -4.89
C TYR A 53 -4.55 -3.50 -4.37
N TRP A 54 -5.53 -3.22 -5.25
CA TRP A 54 -6.94 -3.02 -4.85
C TRP A 54 -7.82 -4.25 -5.04
N SER A 55 -7.41 -5.21 -5.87
CA SER A 55 -8.18 -6.43 -6.11
C SER A 55 -8.11 -7.37 -4.90
N LYS A 56 -9.23 -8.03 -4.59
CA LYS A 56 -9.25 -9.07 -3.56
C LYS A 56 -8.27 -10.19 -3.93
N PRO A 57 -7.41 -10.63 -3.02
CA PRO A 57 -6.42 -11.66 -3.33
C PRO A 57 -7.13 -13.00 -3.63
N THR A 58 -6.62 -13.73 -4.62
CA THR A 58 -7.10 -15.09 -4.94
C THR A 58 -6.51 -16.14 -4.00
N ARG A 59 -5.39 -15.84 -3.34
CA ARG A 59 -4.72 -16.68 -2.34
C ARG A 59 -4.65 -15.94 -1.02
N SER A 60 -5.14 -16.55 0.06
CA SER A 60 -5.15 -15.96 1.40
C SER A 60 -3.83 -16.17 2.16
N ASN A 61 -3.10 -17.25 1.88
CA ASN A 61 -1.89 -17.63 2.61
C ASN A 61 -0.60 -17.20 1.89
N THR A 62 -0.50 -15.92 1.52
CA THR A 62 0.76 -15.35 1.00
C THR A 62 1.57 -14.72 2.12
N VAL A 63 2.89 -14.66 1.96
CA VAL A 63 3.83 -14.12 2.96
C VAL A 63 3.49 -12.70 3.45
N ASP A 64 2.84 -11.91 2.60
CA ASP A 64 2.42 -10.53 2.83
C ASP A 64 0.92 -10.39 3.16
N SER A 65 0.24 -11.47 3.53
CA SER A 65 -1.23 -11.48 3.73
C SER A 65 -1.71 -10.43 4.75
N CYS A 66 -0.92 -10.15 5.80
CA CYS A 66 -1.18 -9.10 6.78
C CYS A 66 -1.04 -7.68 6.21
N PHE A 67 -0.30 -7.50 5.11
CA PHE A 67 -0.07 -6.21 4.47
C PHE A 67 -1.02 -5.93 3.30
N ARG A 68 -1.98 -6.83 3.04
CA ARG A 68 -2.93 -6.67 1.94
C ARG A 68 -3.75 -5.39 2.13
N ILE A 69 -3.74 -4.54 1.09
CA ILE A 69 -4.45 -3.26 1.08
C ILE A 69 -5.57 -3.23 0.05
N HIS A 70 -6.16 -4.39 -0.25
CA HIS A 70 -7.25 -4.49 -1.21
C HIS A 70 -8.48 -3.69 -0.77
N GLU A 71 -9.36 -3.41 -1.71
CA GLU A 71 -10.60 -2.66 -1.50
C GLU A 71 -11.39 -3.19 -0.28
N ASN A 72 -11.87 -2.26 0.54
CA ASN A 72 -12.60 -2.48 1.78
C ASN A 72 -11.87 -3.27 2.88
N ARG A 73 -10.58 -3.58 2.75
CA ARG A 73 -9.81 -4.21 3.83
C ARG A 73 -9.71 -3.27 5.03
N ILE A 74 -9.91 -3.79 6.22
CA ILE A 74 -9.65 -3.07 7.48
C ILE A 74 -8.30 -3.53 8.02
N LEU A 75 -7.42 -2.56 8.35
CA LEU A 75 -6.10 -2.78 8.92
C LEU A 75 -5.99 -2.06 10.27
N THR A 76 -5.47 -2.78 11.26
CA THR A 76 -5.32 -2.30 12.65
C THR A 76 -4.34 -3.24 13.38
N GLY A 77 -3.72 -2.76 14.45
CA GLY A 77 -2.86 -3.58 15.31
C GLY A 77 -1.51 -3.91 14.69
N GLU A 78 -0.95 -5.06 15.08
CA GLU A 78 0.34 -5.53 14.56
C GLU A 78 0.17 -6.27 13.22
N LEU A 79 0.92 -5.83 12.22
CA LEU A 79 1.01 -6.46 10.90
C LEU A 79 2.44 -6.99 10.73
N LYS A 80 2.56 -8.28 10.39
CA LYS A 80 3.86 -8.95 10.23
C LYS A 80 3.89 -9.83 8.99
N TRP A 81 5.11 -10.07 8.49
CA TRP A 81 5.33 -11.14 7.52
C TRP A 81 4.88 -12.47 8.13
N LEU A 82 4.32 -13.36 7.30
CA LEU A 82 4.09 -14.73 7.75
C LEU A 82 5.43 -15.45 7.91
N GLU A 83 5.48 -16.44 8.80
CA GLU A 83 6.71 -17.13 9.22
C GLU A 83 7.50 -17.77 8.08
N HIS A 84 6.82 -18.13 6.99
CA HIS A 84 7.43 -18.74 5.81
C HIS A 84 7.97 -17.71 4.80
N ALA A 85 8.02 -16.42 5.14
CA ALA A 85 8.68 -15.41 4.33
C ALA A 85 10.20 -15.65 4.28
N SER A 86 10.78 -15.60 3.08
CA SER A 86 12.22 -15.80 2.91
C SER A 86 13.00 -14.58 3.42
N ALA A 87 14.23 -14.79 3.91
CA ALA A 87 15.11 -13.69 4.33
C ALA A 87 15.42 -12.70 3.20
N GLY A 88 15.39 -13.14 1.94
CA GLY A 88 15.52 -12.25 0.78
C GLY A 88 14.32 -11.34 0.61
N THR A 89 13.11 -11.84 0.86
CA THR A 89 11.84 -11.10 0.77
C THR A 89 11.75 -10.02 1.86
N THR A 90 12.16 -10.34 3.08
CA THR A 90 12.01 -9.46 4.25
C THR A 90 13.21 -8.55 4.50
N LYS A 91 14.26 -8.63 3.67
CA LYS A 91 15.49 -7.86 3.86
C LYS A 91 15.22 -6.35 4.00
N ASN A 92 15.69 -5.77 5.11
CA ASN A 92 15.47 -4.38 5.53
C ASN A 92 14.00 -4.02 5.84
N ARG A 93 13.14 -5.03 6.05
CA ARG A 93 11.69 -4.96 6.31
C ARG A 93 11.27 -5.98 7.35
N GLU A 94 12.21 -6.40 8.20
CA GLU A 94 12.02 -7.49 9.16
C GLU A 94 11.08 -7.07 10.30
N GLU A 95 11.04 -5.77 10.62
CA GLU A 95 10.17 -5.23 11.66
C GLU A 95 8.69 -5.38 11.31
N SER A 96 7.87 -5.67 12.33
CA SER A 96 6.42 -5.51 12.21
C SER A 96 6.03 -4.03 12.05
N ILE A 97 4.81 -3.84 11.56
CA ILE A 97 4.17 -2.53 11.45
C ILE A 97 3.09 -2.48 12.54
N ILE A 98 3.12 -1.44 13.37
CA ILE A 98 2.15 -1.24 14.43
C ILE A 98 1.22 -0.09 14.04
N LEU A 99 -0.06 -0.38 13.85
CA LEU A 99 -1.11 0.60 13.62
C LEU A 99 -1.97 0.73 14.88
N LYS A 100 -1.97 1.92 15.49
CA LYS A 100 -2.83 2.22 16.66
C LYS A 100 -4.27 2.49 16.24
N GLY A 101 -4.45 3.12 15.08
CA GLY A 101 -5.75 3.37 14.47
C GLY A 101 -6.29 2.18 13.68
N MET A 102 -7.56 2.31 13.29
CA MET A 102 -8.24 1.38 12.39
C MET A 102 -8.47 2.07 11.04
N TYR A 103 -7.92 1.49 9.99
CA TYR A 103 -7.93 2.09 8.66
C TYR A 103 -8.66 1.18 7.68
N LYS A 104 -9.75 1.68 7.10
CA LYS A 104 -10.44 1.02 5.98
C LYS A 104 -9.81 1.47 4.67
N MET A 105 -9.30 0.52 3.90
CA MET A 105 -8.67 0.79 2.60
C MET A 105 -9.76 1.07 1.56
N GLN A 106 -9.88 2.32 1.13
CA GLN A 106 -10.84 2.78 0.14
C GLN A 106 -10.09 3.27 -1.09
N TRP A 107 -10.21 2.54 -2.20
CA TRP A 107 -9.60 2.93 -3.46
C TRP A 107 -10.55 3.79 -4.27
N HIS A 108 -9.96 4.77 -4.94
CA HIS A 108 -10.66 5.72 -5.79
C HIS A 108 -10.08 5.68 -7.20
N ASP A 109 -10.96 5.78 -8.19
CA ASP A 109 -10.55 5.92 -9.58
C ASP A 109 -9.84 7.27 -9.77
N TYR A 110 -8.73 7.27 -10.50
CA TYR A 110 -7.95 8.48 -10.77
C TYR A 110 -8.03 8.89 -12.24
N SER A 111 -7.62 7.99 -13.14
CA SER A 111 -7.59 8.27 -14.58
C SER A 111 -7.53 6.98 -15.38
N THR A 112 -8.00 7.04 -16.63
CA THR A 112 -7.81 5.97 -17.61
C THR A 112 -6.95 6.51 -18.75
N VAL A 113 -5.74 5.96 -18.91
CA VAL A 113 -4.80 6.39 -19.95
C VAL A 113 -5.03 5.63 -21.26
N ARG A 114 -5.51 4.38 -21.18
CA ARG A 114 -5.90 3.52 -22.31
C ARG A 114 -7.00 2.53 -21.87
N ASN A 115 -7.88 2.13 -22.77
CA ASN A 115 -8.85 1.04 -22.53
C ASN A 115 -8.18 -0.34 -22.69
N GLU A 116 -7.04 -0.55 -22.02
CA GLU A 116 -6.23 -1.77 -22.07
C GLU A 116 -5.90 -2.24 -20.65
N LYS A 117 -5.40 -3.48 -20.51
CA LYS A 117 -4.90 -4.01 -19.24
C LYS A 117 -3.81 -3.09 -18.69
N HIS A 118 -3.92 -2.68 -17.42
CA HIS A 118 -3.06 -1.68 -16.74
C HIS A 118 -3.22 -0.22 -17.23
N GLY A 119 -4.27 0.10 -17.97
CA GLY A 119 -4.59 1.47 -18.37
C GLY A 119 -5.36 2.28 -17.34
N GLU A 120 -5.96 1.61 -16.35
CA GLU A 120 -6.69 2.21 -15.23
C GLU A 120 -5.74 2.51 -14.07
N PHE A 121 -5.73 3.76 -13.63
CA PHE A 121 -5.04 4.20 -12.43
C PHE A 121 -6.05 4.44 -11.31
N ARG A 122 -5.72 3.94 -10.13
CA ARG A 122 -6.44 4.21 -8.89
C ARG A 122 -5.48 4.73 -7.84
N TYR A 123 -6.03 5.42 -6.86
CA TYR A 123 -5.28 5.81 -5.67
C TYR A 123 -5.94 5.34 -4.38
N LEU A 124 -5.12 5.14 -3.37
CA LEU A 124 -5.50 4.94 -1.98
C LEU A 124 -4.94 6.10 -1.17
N ALA A 125 -5.80 6.75 -0.39
CA ALA A 125 -5.44 7.80 0.54
C ALA A 125 -5.76 7.36 1.97
N VAL A 126 -4.72 7.21 2.80
CA VAL A 126 -4.88 6.89 4.22
C VAL A 126 -4.59 8.14 5.04
N HIS A 127 -5.63 8.67 5.67
CA HIS A 127 -5.55 9.83 6.55
C HIS A 127 -5.22 9.39 7.98
N VAL A 128 -4.34 10.13 8.64
CA VAL A 128 -3.83 9.84 9.98
C VAL A 128 -3.93 11.10 10.84
N GLY A 129 -4.34 10.96 12.10
CA GLY A 129 -4.54 12.09 13.02
C GLY A 129 -5.81 12.90 12.73
N VAL A 130 -6.81 12.28 12.08
CA VAL A 130 -8.15 12.86 11.95
C VAL A 130 -8.99 12.31 13.10
N ASP A 131 -9.51 13.20 13.94
CA ASP A 131 -10.43 12.89 15.04
C ASP A 131 -11.78 12.37 14.54
#